data_AF-A0A1J5R8M3-F1
#
_entry.id   AF-A0A1J5R8M3-F1
#
_cell.length_a   1.000
_cell.length_b   1.000
_cell.length_c   1.000
_cell.angle_alpha   90.00
_cell.angle_beta   90.00
_cell.angle_gamma   90.00
#
_symmetry.space_group_name_H-M   'P 1'
#
loop_
_entity.id
_entity.type
_entity.pdbx_description
1 polymer ?
#
loop_
_entity_poly.entity_id
_entity_poly.type
_entity_poly.pdbx_seq_one_letter_code
_entity_poly.pdbx_strand_id
1 'polypeptide(L)' 'MIHLGAQIRLTRREVERFRKITDIEPVGIRSLDDLESYIARCKAHYWGKSKETRFLHWLIDREYAQCRQAA' A
#
# COMPACT_ATOMS: atom_id res chain seq x y z
N MET A 1 -5.69 -9.87 1.88
CA MET A 1 -5.79 -9.66 0.43
C MET A 1 -6.41 -10.90 -0.17
N ILE A 2 -7.15 -10.83 -1.28
CA ILE A 2 -7.67 -12.02 -1.95
C ILE A 2 -6.84 -12.29 -3.19
N HIS A 3 -6.33 -13.52 -3.31
CA HIS A 3 -5.60 -14.00 -4.49
C HIS A 3 -6.52 -14.78 -5.41
N LEU A 4 -6.51 -14.43 -6.70
CA LEU A 4 -7.23 -15.08 -7.78
C LEU A 4 -6.20 -15.45 -8.85
N GLY A 5 -5.41 -16.49 -8.56
CA GLY A 5 -4.25 -16.86 -9.38
C GLY A 5 -3.17 -15.78 -9.35
N ALA A 6 -2.81 -15.25 -10.52
CA ALA A 6 -1.86 -14.14 -10.64
C ALA A 6 -2.46 -12.76 -10.30
N GLN A 7 -3.80 -12.67 -10.19
CA GLN A 7 -4.47 -11.43 -9.84
C GLN A 7 -4.65 -11.32 -8.33
N ILE A 8 -4.56 -10.10 -7.82
CA ILE A 8 -4.89 -9.76 -6.44
C ILE A 8 -6.07 -8.80 -6.41
N ARG A 9 -6.81 -8.84 -5.30
CA ARG A 9 -7.79 -7.82 -4.97
C ARG A 9 -7.63 -7.44 -3.52
N LEU A 10 -7.41 -6.15 -3.26
CA LEU A 10 -7.45 -5.62 -1.91
C LEU A 10 -8.87 -5.75 -1.34
N THR A 11 -8.94 -6.22 -0.11
CA THR A 11 -10.18 -6.20 0.67
C THR A 11 -10.52 -4.77 1.06
N ARG A 12 -11.80 -4.51 1.36
CA ARG A 12 -12.26 -3.20 1.82
C ARG A 12 -11.46 -2.66 3.02
N ARG A 13 -11.11 -3.54 3.97
CA ARG A 13 -10.31 -3.19 5.14
C ARG A 13 -8.90 -2.72 4.78
N GLU A 14 -8.26 -3.36 3.82
CA GLU A 14 -6.91 -2.98 3.35
C GLU A 14 -6.96 -1.63 2.64
N VAL A 15 -7.97 -1.42 1.78
CA VAL A 15 -8.22 -0.13 1.11
C VAL A 15 -8.41 1.00 2.14
N GLU A 16 -9.26 0.79 3.14
CA GLU A 16 -9.51 1.77 4.21
C GLU A 16 -8.24 2.09 5.02
N ARG A 17 -7.41 1.08 5.31
CA ARG A 17 -6.13 1.30 6.01
C ARG A 17 -5.14 2.10 5.18
N PHE A 18 -4.93 1.73 3.92
CA PHE A 18 -4.01 2.46 3.05
C PHE A 18 -4.47 3.90 2.87
N ARG A 19 -5.77 4.13 2.68
CA ARG A 19 -6.34 5.48 2.61
C ARG A 19 -6.13 6.25 3.91
N LYS A 20 -6.30 5.62 5.08
CA LYS A 20 -6.06 6.28 6.37
C LYS A 20 -4.59 6.66 6.60
N ILE A 21 -3.65 5.86 6.08
CA ILE A 21 -2.20 6.10 6.25
C ILE A 21 -1.68 7.11 5.24
N THR A 22 -2.09 6.97 3.99
CA THR A 22 -1.47 7.69 2.85
C THR A 22 -2.34 8.78 2.27
N ASP A 23 -3.58 8.94 2.75
CA ASP A 23 -4.61 9.84 2.22
C ASP A 23 -4.86 9.73 0.70
N ILE A 24 -4.31 8.67 0.08
CA ILE A 24 -4.43 8.36 -1.34
C ILE A 24 -5.29 7.11 -1.44
N GLU A 25 -6.24 7.09 -2.38
CA GLU A 25 -7.09 5.94 -2.58
C GLU A 25 -6.40 4.89 -3.47
N PRO A 26 -6.27 3.62 -3.00
CA PRO A 26 -5.72 2.53 -3.80
C PRO A 26 -6.77 2.03 -4.80
N VAL A 27 -6.89 2.72 -5.92
CA VAL A 27 -7.82 2.40 -7.02
C VAL A 27 -7.12 1.56 -8.08
N GLY A 28 -7.80 0.52 -8.58
CA GLY A 28 -7.35 -0.22 -9.76
C GLY A 28 -6.28 -1.29 -9.51
N ILE A 29 -6.01 -1.65 -8.26
CA ILE A 29 -5.00 -2.67 -7.92
C ILE A 29 -5.53 -4.06 -8.27
N ARG A 30 -4.95 -4.69 -9.29
CA ARG A 30 -5.29 -6.02 -9.81
C ARG A 30 -4.13 -7.01 -9.77
N SER A 31 -2.91 -6.52 -9.57
CA SER A 31 -1.67 -7.30 -9.50
C SER A 31 -0.76 -6.79 -8.39
N LEU A 32 0.23 -7.59 -8.01
CA LEU A 32 1.26 -7.16 -7.05
C LEU A 32 2.06 -5.97 -7.61
N ASP A 33 2.34 -5.94 -8.92
CA ASP A 33 2.98 -4.81 -9.59
C ASP A 33 2.15 -3.51 -9.49
N ASP A 34 0.82 -3.59 -9.60
CA ASP A 34 -0.04 -2.42 -9.40
C ASP A 34 0.06 -1.90 -7.95
N LEU A 35 0.15 -2.83 -6.99
CA LEU A 35 0.30 -2.48 -5.58
C LEU A 35 1.67 -1.86 -5.32
N GLU A 36 2.76 -2.40 -5.86
CA GLU A 36 4.10 -1.81 -5.72
C GLU A 36 4.18 -0.43 -6.37
N SER A 37 3.55 -0.26 -7.55
CA SER A 37 3.44 1.04 -8.23
C SER A 37 2.66 2.06 -7.39
N TYR A 38 1.57 1.63 -6.76
CA TYR A 38 0.82 2.46 -5.81
C TYR A 38 1.68 2.90 -4.61
N ILE A 39 2.43 1.96 -4.00
CA ILE A 39 3.31 2.24 -2.87
C ILE A 39 4.41 3.23 -3.26
N ALA A 40 5.03 3.03 -4.43
CA ALA A 40 6.04 3.95 -4.97
C ALA A 40 5.46 5.36 -5.17
N ARG A 41 4.25 5.47 -5.71
CA ARG A 41 3.53 6.75 -5.85
C ARG A 41 3.28 7.43 -4.50
N CYS A 42 2.84 6.68 -3.49
CA CYS A 42 2.63 7.22 -2.14
C CYS A 42 3.94 7.74 -1.53
N LYS A 43 5.03 6.97 -1.64
CA LYS A 43 6.35 7.41 -1.13
C LYS A 43 6.88 8.64 -1.87
N ALA A 44 6.65 8.72 -3.18
CA ALA A 44 7.03 9.89 -3.97
C ALA A 44 6.20 11.13 -3.62
N HIS A 45 4.90 10.96 -3.32
CA HIS A 45 4.03 12.05 -2.86
C HIS A 45 4.52 12.63 -1.52
N TYR A 46 4.84 11.75 -0.58
CA TYR A 46 5.47 12.14 0.69
C TYR A 46 6.98 12.26 0.54
N TRP A 47 7.41 13.28 -0.19
CA TRP A 47 8.82 13.62 -0.34
C TRP A 47 9.37 14.29 0.93
N GLY A 48 10.53 13.85 1.40
CA GLY A 48 11.15 14.38 2.61
C GLY A 48 12.14 13.43 3.27
N LYS A 49 13.07 13.98 4.07
CA LYS A 49 14.03 13.20 4.88
C LYS A 49 13.76 13.31 6.38
N SER A 50 12.62 13.91 6.77
CA SER A 50 12.27 14.05 8.17
C SER A 50 12.00 12.69 8.81
N LYS A 51 12.02 12.64 10.15
CA LYS A 51 11.71 11.42 10.88
C LYS A 51 10.27 10.97 10.62
N GLU A 52 9.36 11.93 10.45
CA GLU A 52 7.95 11.72 10.14
C GLU A 52 7.78 11.09 8.75
N THR A 53 8.47 11.60 7.72
CA THR A 53 8.44 10.98 6.38
C THR A 53 9.00 9.57 6.40
N ARG A 54 10.12 9.34 7.10
CA ARG A 54 10.69 7.99 7.26
C ARG A 54 9.75 7.04 8.00
N PHE A 55 9.10 7.52 9.06
CA PHE A 55 8.12 6.75 9.81
C PHE A 55 6.91 6.40 8.93
N LEU A 56 6.43 7.35 8.13
CA LEU A 56 5.33 7.11 7.19
C LEU A 56 5.72 6.08 6.12
N HIS A 57 6.90 6.20 5.51
CA HIS A 57 7.39 5.23 4.53
C HIS A 57 7.51 3.83 5.13
N TRP A 58 8.03 3.73 6.36
CA TRP A 58 8.10 2.46 7.10
C TRP A 58 6.71 1.90 7.41
N LEU A 59 5.75 2.74 7.79
CA LEU A 59 4.38 2.31 8.09
C LEU A 59 3.68 1.75 6.84
N ILE A 60 3.91 2.39 5.69
CA ILE A 60 3.43 1.91 4.39
C ILE A 60 4.03 0.54 4.06
N ASP A 61 5.34 0.37 4.21
CA ASP A 61 6.03 -0.91 3.97
C ASP A 61 5.55 -2.02 4.90
N ARG A 62 5.28 -1.69 6.16
CA ARG A 62 4.73 -2.62 7.14
C ARG A 62 3.34 -3.12 6.75
N GLU A 63 2.44 -2.23 6.34
CA GLU A 63 1.10 -2.66 5.90
C GLU A 63 1.18 -3.47 4.60
N TYR A 64 2.07 -3.13 3.68
CA TYR A 64 2.33 -3.94 2.48
C TYR A 64 2.77 -5.36 2.85
N ALA A 65 3.72 -5.50 3.77
CA ALA A 65 4.18 -6.80 4.25
C ALA A 65 3.05 -7.60 4.94
N GLN A 66 2.22 -6.95 5.76
CA GLN A 66 1.05 -7.60 6.37
C GLN A 66 0.04 -8.09 5.33
N CYS A 67 -0.27 -7.27 4.32
CA CYS A 67 -1.17 -7.66 3.24
C CYS A 67 -0.63 -8.88 2.47
N ARG A 68 0.70 -8.99 2.32
CA ARG A 68 1.39 -10.10 1.66
C ARG A 68 1.48 -11.37 2.50
N GLN A 69 1.54 -11.26 3.82
CA GLN A 69 1.58 -12.41 4.75
C GLN A 69 0.19 -13.00 5.03
N ALA A 70 -0.86 -12.18 4.92
CA ALA A 70 -2.25 -12.62 5.11
C ALA A 70 -2.85 -13.31 3.87
N ALA A 71 -2.03 -13.56 2.85
CA ALA A 71 -2.39 -14.15 1.56
C ALA A 71 -2.10 -15.64 1.50
#